data_AF-A0A534LNB0-F1
#
_entry.id   AF-A0A534LNB0-F1
#
_cell.length_a   1.000
_cell.length_b   1.000
_cell.length_c   1.000
_cell.angle_alpha   90.00
_cell.angle_beta   90.00
_cell.angle_gamma   90.00
#
_symmetry.space_group_name_H-M   'P 1'
#
loop_
_entity.id
_entity.type
_entity.pdbx_description
1 polymer ?
#
loop_
_entity_poly.entity_id
_entity_poly.type
_entity_poly.pdbx_seq_one_letter_code
_entity_poly.pdbx_strand_id
1 'polypeptide(L)' 'MAVTMTIGNRNAIFTSLFDPGQTISSLIANNWLEAGSLELSALIELGLVLMLVSLLINAFARLMVERVLHVGEGAE' A
#
# COMPACT_ATOMS: atom_id res chain seq x y z
N MET A 1 -2.16 -13.18 -11.79
CA MET A 1 -1.60 -12.38 -12.91
C MET A 1 -2.62 -11.47 -13.63
N ALA A 2 -3.90 -11.82 -13.79
CA ALA A 2 -4.88 -10.94 -14.49
C ALA A 2 -5.11 -9.56 -13.82
N VAL A 3 -5.35 -9.52 -12.50
CA VAL A 3 -5.59 -8.27 -11.74
C VAL A 3 -4.39 -7.31 -11.84
N THR A 4 -3.18 -7.83 -11.92
CA THR A 4 -1.96 -7.00 -12.01
C THR A 4 -1.78 -6.38 -13.39
N MET A 5 -2.28 -7.04 -14.44
CA MET A 5 -2.29 -6.49 -15.80
C MET A 5 -3.32 -5.36 -15.94
N THR A 6 -4.41 -5.37 -15.15
CA THR A 6 -5.36 -4.24 -15.08
C THR A 6 -4.75 -3.00 -14.44
N ILE A 7 -3.89 -3.18 -13.44
CA ILE A 7 -3.16 -2.08 -12.78
C ILE A 7 -2.02 -1.56 -13.68
N GLY A 8 -1.41 -2.45 -14.45
CA GLY A 8 -0.38 -2.12 -15.44
C GLY A 8 0.82 -3.07 -15.44
N ASN A 9 1.20 -3.58 -14.26
CA ASN A 9 2.41 -4.38 -14.06
C ASN A 9 3.67 -3.67 -14.60
N ARG A 10 3.75 -2.35 -14.38
CA ARG A 10 4.87 -1.53 -14.88
C ARG A 10 5.67 -0.97 -13.73
N ASN A 11 6.91 -1.47 -13.58
CA ASN A 11 7.87 -0.95 -12.60
C ASN A 11 8.63 0.26 -13.16
N ALA A 12 7.92 1.38 -13.38
CA ALA A 12 8.49 2.61 -13.91
C ALA A 12 8.04 3.81 -13.07
N ILE A 13 8.80 4.90 -13.13
CA ILE A 13 8.41 6.17 -12.52
C ILE A 13 7.18 6.70 -13.29
N PHE A 14 6.10 6.97 -12.57
CA PHE A 14 4.88 7.56 -13.12
C PHE A 14 5.17 8.95 -13.69
N THR A 15 4.80 9.18 -14.95
CA THR A 15 4.94 10.50 -15.61
C THR A 15 3.61 11.26 -15.66
N SER A 16 2.51 10.53 -15.56
CA SER A 16 1.13 11.03 -15.56
C SER A 16 0.29 10.26 -14.52
N LEU A 17 -0.77 10.90 -14.01
CA LEU A 17 -1.68 10.30 -13.02
C LEU A 17 -2.45 9.08 -13.57
N PHE A 18 -2.58 8.99 -14.90
CA PHE A 18 -3.27 7.90 -15.59
C PHE A 18 -2.32 6.82 -16.12
N ASP A 19 -1.02 6.93 -15.82
CA ASP A 19 -0.07 5.93 -16.27
C ASP A 19 -0.31 4.59 -15.56
N PRO A 20 -0.27 3.47 -16.30
CA PRO A 20 -0.33 2.14 -15.71
C PRO A 20 0.85 1.94 -14.77
N GLY A 21 0.56 1.34 -13.62
CA GLY A 21 1.48 1.26 -12.50
C GLY A 21 1.73 -0.14 -11.98
N GLN A 22 2.47 -0.18 -10.88
CA GLN A 22 2.64 -1.36 -10.07
C GLN A 22 2.55 -0.97 -8.59
N THR A 23 1.68 -1.64 -7.84
CA THR A 23 1.56 -1.44 -6.39
C THR A 23 2.49 -2.38 -5.64
N ILE A 24 2.91 -1.98 -4.43
CA ILE A 24 3.76 -2.81 -3.55
C ILE A 24 3.12 -4.18 -3.30
N SER A 25 1.80 -4.22 -3.05
CA SER A 25 1.05 -5.47 -2.87
C SER A 25 1.10 -6.37 -4.13
N SER A 26 0.88 -5.79 -5.31
CA SER A 26 0.96 -6.55 -6.57
C SER A 26 2.38 -7.05 -6.88
N LEU A 27 3.41 -6.27 -6.55
CA LEU A 27 4.81 -6.64 -6.74
C LEU A 27 5.17 -7.84 -5.84
N ILE A 28 4.79 -7.82 -4.56
CA ILE A 28 5.02 -8.93 -3.64
C ILE A 28 4.30 -10.18 -4.14
N ALA A 29 3.00 -10.09 -4.43
CA ALA A 29 2.20 -11.25 -4.84
C ALA A 29 2.68 -11.89 -6.15
N ASN A 30 3.18 -11.09 -7.09
CA ASN A 30 3.65 -11.59 -8.38
C ASN A 30 5.04 -12.24 -8.29
N ASN A 31 5.97 -11.63 -7.56
CA ASN A 31 7.37 -12.07 -7.57
C ASN A 31 7.72 -13.03 -6.42
N TRP A 32 6.86 -13.23 -5.43
CA TRP A 32 7.16 -14.05 -4.26
C TRP A 32 7.61 -15.49 -4.57
N LEU A 33 6.95 -16.14 -5.54
CA LEU A 33 7.24 -17.53 -5.89
C LEU A 33 8.43 -17.68 -6.86
N GLU A 34 8.78 -16.61 -7.56
CA GLU A 34 9.83 -16.59 -8.59
C GLU A 34 11.13 -15.93 -8.10
N ALA A 35 11.08 -15.27 -6.92
CA ALA A 35 12.18 -14.51 -6.37
C ALA A 35 13.37 -15.37 -5.94
N GLY A 36 14.57 -14.93 -6.33
CA GLY A 36 15.83 -15.42 -5.77
C GLY A 36 16.07 -14.94 -4.34
N SER A 37 17.20 -15.31 -3.72
CA SER A 37 17.51 -14.97 -2.32
C SER A 37 17.57 -13.46 -2.02
N LEU A 38 18.16 -12.68 -2.92
CA LEU A 38 18.24 -11.22 -2.79
C LEU A 38 16.87 -10.55 -2.98
N GLU A 39 16.12 -11.01 -3.98
CA GLU A 39 14.80 -10.45 -4.29
C GLU A 39 13.79 -10.79 -3.19
N LEU A 40 13.83 -12.01 -2.64
CA LEU A 40 13.00 -12.40 -1.50
C LEU A 40 13.26 -11.49 -0.28
N SER A 41 14.53 -11.17 -0.01
CA SER A 41 14.89 -10.25 1.08
C SER A 41 14.29 -8.85 0.85
N ALA A 42 14.36 -8.34 -0.38
CA ALA A 42 13.76 -7.06 -0.75
C ALA A 42 12.22 -7.09 -0.69
N LEU A 43 11.58 -8.19 -1.09
CA LEU A 43 10.13 -8.36 -1.00
C LEU A 43 9.64 -8.38 0.45
N ILE A 44 10.40 -8.99 1.36
CA ILE A 44 10.09 -8.97 2.80
C ILE A 44 10.21 -7.55 3.37
N GLU A 45 11.25 -6.81 3.00
CA GLU A 45 11.40 -5.40 3.40
C GLU A 45 10.22 -4.56 2.89
N LEU A 46 9.83 -4.73 1.62
CA LEU A 46 8.66 -4.06 1.05
C LEU A 46 7.36 -4.44 1.77
N GLY A 47 7.22 -5.69 2.22
CA GLY A 47 6.09 -6.12 3.04
C GLY A 47 6.03 -5.38 4.39
N LEU A 48 7.18 -5.20 5.05
CA LEU A 48 7.29 -4.42 6.28
C LEU A 48 6.90 -2.96 6.04
N VAL A 49 7.40 -2.35 4.97
CA VAL A 49 7.06 -0.96 4.60
C VAL A 49 5.56 -0.82 4.34
N LEU A 50 4.95 -1.74 3.58
CA LEU A 50 3.51 -1.72 3.31
C LEU A 50 2.69 -1.81 4.60
N MET A 51 3.10 -2.67 5.53
CA MET A 51 2.45 -2.81 6.82
C MET A 51 2.55 -1.53 7.65
N LEU A 52 3.73 -0.91 7.71
CA LEU A 52 3.91 0.35 8.44
C LEU A 52 3.08 1.48 7.84
N VAL A 53 3.07 1.63 6.52
CA VAL A 53 2.25 2.64 5.84
C VAL A 53 0.77 2.41 6.11
N SER A 54 0.30 1.16 6.01
CA SER A 54 -1.09 0.81 6.33
C SER A 54 -1.44 1.15 7.78
N LEU A 55 -0.57 0.79 8.73
CA LEU A 55 -0.76 1.08 10.15
C LEU A 55 -0.84 2.58 10.41
N LEU A 56 0.07 3.37 9.83
CA LEU A 56 0.10 4.83 9.98
C LEU A 56 -1.16 5.48 9.43
N ILE A 57 -1.61 5.07 8.24
CA ILE A 57 -2.85 5.59 7.64
C ILE A 57 -4.05 5.24 8.51
N ASN A 58 -4.16 3.99 8.97
CA ASN A 58 -5.27 3.57 9.81
C ASN A 58 -5.26 4.24 11.19
N ALA A 59 -4.09 4.40 11.80
CA ALA A 59 -3.95 5.11 13.07
C ALA A 59 -4.36 6.57 12.93
N PHE A 60 -3.93 7.26 11.87
CA PHE A 60 -4.33 8.64 11.60
C PHE A 60 -5.83 8.77 11.33
N ALA A 61 -6.40 7.86 10.52
CA ALA A 61 -7.84 7.82 10.27
C ALA A 61 -8.62 7.63 11.57
N ARG A 62 -8.17 6.74 12.46
CA ARG A 62 -8.79 6.51 13.76
C ARG A 62 -8.74 7.75 14.66
N LEU A 63 -7.60 8.42 14.73
CA LEU A 63 -7.45 9.68 15.49
C LEU A 63 -8.36 10.80 14.94
N MET A 64 -8.49 10.92 13.61
CA MET A 64 -9.41 11.87 13.00
C MET A 64 -10.86 11.58 13.38
N VAL A 65 -11.28 10.31 13.29
CA VAL A 65 -12.64 9.87 13.61
C VAL A 65 -12.95 10.10 15.08
N GLU A 66 -12.04 9.75 16.00
CA GLU A 66 -12.21 10.03 17.44
C GLU A 66 -12.37 11.53 17.69
N ARG A 67 -11.56 12.37 17.04
CA ARG A 67 -11.63 13.82 17.23
C ARG A 67 -12.92 14.43 16.69
N VAL A 68 -13.45 13.92 15.58
CA VAL A 68 -14.74 14.35 15.03
C VAL A 68 -15.90 13.88 15.90
N LEU A 69 -15.87 12.63 16.39
CA LEU A 69 -16.92 12.08 17.24
C LEU A 69 -16.99 12.78 18.60
N HIS A 70 -15.85 13.10 19.23
CA HIS A 70 -15.82 13.83 20.50
C HIS A 70 -16.30 15.29 20.40
N VAL A 71 -16.31 15.90 19.21
CA VAL A 71 -16.85 17.26 19.01
C VAL A 71 -18.40 17.27 19.02
N GLY A 72 -19.05 16.11 18.87
CA GLY A 72 -20.50 15.98 18.91
C GLY A 72 -21.12 15.93 20.32
N GLU A 73 -20.33 15.64 21.37
CA GLU A 73 -20.83 15.47 22.74
C GLU A 73 -20.90 16.79 23.55
N GLY A 74 -20.39 17.89 23.01
CA GLY A 74 -20.42 19.22 23.65
C GLY A 74 -21.58 20.13 23.22
N ALA A 75 -22.55 19.59 22.48
CA ALA A 75 -23.70 20.32 21.95
C ALA A 75 -25.01 19.81 22.58
N GLU A 76 -25.07 19.71 23.91
CA GLU A 76 -26.31 19.65 24.69
C GLU A 76 -26.23 20.58 25.90
#